data_AF-A0A1S1LL03-F1
#
_entry.id   AF-A0A1S1LL03-F1
#
_cell.length_a   1.000
_cell.length_b   1.000
_cell.length_c   1.000
_cell.angle_alpha   90.00
_cell.angle_beta   90.00
_cell.angle_gamma   90.00
#
_symmetry.space_group_name_H-M   'P 1'
#
loop_
_entity.id
_entity.type
_entity.pdbx_description
1 polymer ?
#
loop_
_entity_poly.entity_id
_entity_poly.type
_entity_poly.pdbx_seq_one_letter_code
_entity_poly.pdbx_strand_id
1 'polypeptide(L)' 'MADAVQRQQPEQGVPIPDDAQFLRIEDTVVGLIAPVPICDARPGDVVVHAESKVGIYLGAGKMHPQTDSSR' A
#
# COMPACT_ATOMS: atom_id res chain seq x y z
N MET A 1 -16.42 -35.70 6.50
CA MET A 1 -15.84 -35.12 5.27
C MET A 1 -16.63 -33.88 4.92
N ALA A 2 -16.12 -32.70 5.27
CA ALA A 2 -16.60 -31.42 4.78
C ALA A 2 -15.38 -30.51 4.66
N ASP A 3 -14.88 -30.45 3.44
CA ASP A 3 -13.78 -29.60 3.00
C ASP A 3 -14.31 -28.16 2.96
N ALA A 4 -14.06 -27.43 4.04
CA ALA A 4 -14.09 -25.98 4.03
C ALA A 4 -12.73 -25.52 4.54
N VAL A 5 -11.68 -25.90 3.80
CA VAL A 5 -10.46 -25.10 3.80
C VAL A 5 -10.89 -23.75 3.24
N GLN A 6 -11.31 -22.84 4.11
CA GLN A 6 -11.27 -21.42 3.82
C GLN A 6 -9.80 -21.09 3.57
N ARG A 7 -9.37 -21.33 2.33
CA ARG A 7 -8.15 -20.80 1.74
C ARG A 7 -8.38 -19.29 1.69
N GLN A 8 -8.18 -18.63 2.82
CA GLN A 8 -8.04 -17.19 2.87
C GLN A 8 -6.91 -16.86 1.90
N GLN A 9 -7.32 -16.13 0.88
CA GLN A 9 -6.69 -15.99 -0.42
C GLN A 9 -5.29 -15.37 -0.30
N PRO A 10 -4.44 -15.57 -1.31
CA PRO A 10 -3.00 -15.41 -1.18
C PRO A 10 -2.63 -13.96 -0.92
N GLU A 11 -1.40 -13.77 -0.50
CA GLU A 11 -0.65 -12.54 -0.25
C GLU A 11 -0.65 -11.57 -1.46
N GLN A 12 -1.82 -11.12 -1.91
CA GLN A 12 -2.05 -10.39 -3.15
C GLN A 12 -2.55 -8.98 -2.82
N GLY A 13 -1.64 -8.01 -2.87
CA GLY A 13 -2.00 -6.60 -2.73
C GLY A 13 -3.14 -6.19 -3.68
N VAL A 14 -3.89 -5.17 -3.27
CA VAL A 14 -4.99 -4.59 -4.03
C VAL A 14 -4.46 -3.64 -5.11
N PRO A 15 -5.18 -3.45 -6.23
CA PRO A 15 -4.80 -2.44 -7.21
C PRO A 15 -4.79 -1.04 -6.58
N ILE A 16 -3.86 -0.21 -7.04
CA ILE A 16 -3.77 1.18 -6.62
C ILE A 16 -4.78 2.02 -7.40
N PRO A 17 -5.61 2.84 -6.73
CA PRO A 17 -6.50 3.79 -7.39
C PRO A 17 -5.72 4.79 -8.26
N ASP A 18 -6.25 5.19 -9.41
CA ASP A 18 -5.59 6.12 -10.35
C ASP A 18 -5.31 7.51 -9.74
N ASP A 19 -6.08 7.90 -8.73
CA ASP A 19 -5.97 9.16 -7.99
C ASP A 19 -5.12 9.04 -6.72
N ALA A 20 -4.49 7.88 -6.48
CA ALA A 20 -3.61 7.70 -5.35
C ALA A 20 -2.27 8.42 -5.53
N GLN A 21 -1.74 8.93 -4.41
CA GLN A 21 -0.45 9.59 -4.36
C GLN A 21 0.59 8.66 -3.73
N PHE A 22 1.79 8.66 -4.28
CA PHE A 22 2.93 7.93 -3.72
C PHE A 22 3.79 8.89 -2.91
N LEU A 23 4.23 8.45 -1.75
CA LEU A 23 5.05 9.22 -0.82
C LEU A 23 6.22 8.34 -0.38
N ARG A 24 7.42 8.91 -0.34
CA ARG A 24 8.60 8.23 0.22
C ARG A 24 8.97 8.85 1.55
N ILE A 25 9.18 7.99 2.54
CA ILE A 25 9.72 8.38 3.84
C ILE A 25 11.24 8.26 3.73
N GLU A 26 11.95 9.37 3.86
CA GLU A 26 13.41 9.35 3.90
C GLU A 26 13.91 9.12 5.34
N ASP A 27 14.72 8.08 5.52
CA ASP A 27 15.26 7.66 6.84
C ASP A 27 16.26 8.70 7.42
N THR A 28 16.79 9.58 6.57
CA THR A 28 17.84 10.56 6.91
C THR A 28 17.34 11.75 7.72
N VAL A 29 16.04 12.05 7.69
CA VAL A 29 15.44 13.13 8.47
C VAL A 29 14.08 12.65 8.97
N VAL A 30 13.98 12.44 10.29
CA VAL A 30 12.74 12.03 10.94
C VAL A 30 11.60 12.97 10.50
N GLY A 31 10.66 12.44 9.71
CA GLY A 31 9.46 13.15 9.29
C GLY A 31 9.49 13.80 7.90
N LEU A 32 10.52 13.59 7.07
CA LEU A 32 10.48 14.07 5.69
C LEU A 32 9.72 13.07 4.81
N ILE A 33 8.52 13.48 4.40
CA ILE A 33 7.66 12.76 3.47
C ILE A 33 7.64 13.55 2.16
N ALA A 34 8.18 12.97 1.09
CA ALA A 34 8.22 13.60 -0.23
C ALA A 34 7.27 12.89 -1.21
N PRO A 35 6.50 13.64 -2.03
CA PRO A 35 5.72 13.05 -3.11
C PRO A 35 6.64 12.42 -4.16
N VAL A 36 6.25 11.25 -4.64
CA VAL A 36 6.96 10.48 -5.65
C VAL A 36 6.05 10.30 -6.86
N PRO A 37 6.49 10.59 -8.09
CA PRO A 37 5.73 10.25 -9.28
C PRO A 37 5.68 8.72 -9.44
N ILE A 38 4.57 8.19 -9.96
CA ILE A 38 4.36 6.73 -10.12
C ILE A 38 5.50 6.03 -10.88
N CYS A 39 6.15 6.72 -11.82
CA CYS A 39 7.28 6.20 -12.59
C CYS A 39 8.54 5.96 -11.75
N ASP A 40 8.70 6.70 -10.64
CA ASP A 40 9.82 6.58 -9.69
C ASP A 40 9.44 5.86 -8.40
N ALA A 41 8.17 5.44 -8.29
CA ALA A 41 7.65 4.72 -7.15
C ALA A 41 8.30 3.33 -7.05
N ARG A 42 8.64 2.92 -5.83
CA ARG A 42 9.33 1.66 -5.52
C ARG A 42 8.59 0.90 -4.43
N PRO A 43 8.73 -0.45 -4.39
CA PRO A 43 8.20 -1.22 -3.28
C PRO A 43 8.69 -0.67 -1.94
N GLY A 44 7.77 -0.45 -1.01
CA GLY A 44 8.03 0.19 0.28
C GLY A 44 7.62 1.67 0.35
N ASP A 45 7.38 2.34 -0.77
CA ASP A 45 6.77 3.68 -0.76
C ASP A 45 5.34 3.61 -0.20
N VAL A 46 4.90 4.68 0.43
CA VAL A 46 3.55 4.82 0.99
C VAL A 46 2.61 5.28 -0.11
N VAL A 47 1.45 4.63 -0.20
CA VAL A 47 0.35 4.99 -1.11
C VAL A 47 -0.76 5.61 -0.26
N VAL A 48 -1.20 6.81 -0.60
CA VAL A 48 -2.29 7.51 0.08
C VAL A 48 -3.40 7.81 -0.91
N HIS A 49 -4.62 7.45 -0.54
CA HIS A 49 -5.84 7.76 -1.28
C HIS A 49 -6.75 8.66 -0.45
N ALA A 50 -7.46 9.59 -1.12
CA ALA A 50 -8.22 10.68 -0.51
C ALA A 50 -9.30 10.25 0.50
N GLU A 51 -9.68 8.96 0.51
CA GLU A 51 -10.63 8.37 1.46
C GLU A 51 -9.96 7.76 2.71
N SER A 52 -8.79 8.26 3.12
CA SER A 52 -8.01 7.77 4.28
C SER A 52 -7.47 6.34 4.15
N LYS A 53 -7.42 5.79 2.93
CA LYS A 53 -6.75 4.50 2.71
C LYS A 53 -5.27 4.74 2.52
N VAL A 54 -4.49 4.24 3.47
CA VAL A 54 -3.03 4.20 3.40
C VAL A 54 -2.59 2.78 3.15
N GLY A 55 -1.58 2.60 2.30
CA GLY A 55 -1.00 1.30 2.02
C GLY A 55 0.48 1.39 1.67
N ILE A 56 1.11 0.24 1.53
CA ILE A 56 2.51 0.12 1.10
C ILE A 56 2.53 -0.35 -0.35
N TYR A 57 3.25 0.38 -1.20
CA TYR A 57 3.43 -0.01 -2.59
C TYR A 57 4.22 -1.31 -2.67
N LEU A 58 3.74 -2.27 -3.48
CA LEU A 58 4.39 -3.56 -3.71
C LEU A 58 5.08 -3.63 -5.08
N GLY A 59 4.96 -2.59 -5.90
CA GLY A 59 5.33 -2.65 -7.32
C GLY A 59 4.18 -3.08 -8.22
N ALA A 60 4.36 -2.92 -9.53
CA ALA A 60 3.43 -3.36 -10.58
C ALA A 60 1.97 -2.88 -10.37
N GLY A 61 1.78 -1.66 -9.84
CA GLY A 61 0.46 -1.08 -9.61
C GLY A 61 -0.35 -1.70 -8.48
N LYS A 62 0.29 -2.44 -7.56
CA LYS A 62 -0.38 -3.07 -6.40
C LYS A 62 0.11 -2.47 -5.08
N MET A 63 -0.79 -2.37 -4.11
CA MET A 63 -0.46 -1.98 -2.73
C MET A 63 -0.97 -2.98 -1.71
N HIS A 64 -0.30 -3.07 -0.57
CA HIS A 64 -0.82 -3.71 0.62
C HIS A 64 -1.56 -2.66 1.46
N PRO A 65 -2.89 -2.76 1.64
CA PRO A 65 -3.62 -1.81 2.47
C PRO A 65 -3.15 -1.95 3.92
N GLN A 66 -2.86 -0.84 4.57
CA GLN A 66 -2.65 -0.82 6.01
C GLN A 66 -4.05 -0.76 6.64
N THR A 67 -4.61 -1.93 6.95
CA THR A 67 -5.85 -1.99 7.73
C THR A 67 -5.53 -1.48 9.13
N ASP A 68 -5.93 -0.26 9.45
CA ASP A 68 -5.92 0.20 10.84
C ASP A 68 -6.84 -0.74 11.62
N SER A 69 -6.23 -1.63 12.39
CA SER A 69 -6.91 -2.65 13.17
C SER A 69 -7.25 -2.12 14.56
N SER A 70 -7.48 -0.81 14.70
CA SER A 70 -7.87 -0.20 15.97
C SER A 70 -9.38 0.08 15.93
N ARG A 71 -10.16 -0.87 16.42
CA ARG A 71 -11.56 -0.66 16.80
C ARG A 71 -11.72 -0.88 18.30
#